data_AF-A0AAD9JYM3-F1
#
_entry.id   AF-A0AAD9JYM3-F1
#
_cell.length_a   1.000
_cell.length_b   1.000
_cell.length_c   1.000
_cell.angle_alpha   90.00
_cell.angle_beta   90.00
_cell.angle_gamma   90.00
#
_symmetry.space_group_name_H-M   'P 1'
#
loop_
_entity.id
_entity.type
_entity.pdbx_description
1 polymer ?
#
loop_
_entity_poly.entity_id
_entity_poly.type
_entity_poly.pdbx_seq_one_letter_code
_entity_poly.pdbx_strand_id
1 'polypeptide(L)'
;MTEVGDQTVMIPPFVWKVNGSALGETIIRHQCVQRCAILLTAAVIFAVYLLARHTDIVGEKFRMMVGKTSPLSDERSLVAIHHDNASRCTHGLFRMYYKTVGHLPRGGRWVQRDRTEIHVTYQSDVCGLKYSKLPPAFMKRCFTKAGVASVVTIGDSNAQRYFSTLFEDMKSFSRECRMIRIEPMKGSGSHPDKGYFTRGRHHRDVYEEILVSHSRYCGGCGAIEVECWWRKWSIDGQTDGDDLSRTSVEHLPATMILPTSLRILIPAHRNNLNISISKYFAQSSIEFFFKYYLDGRYPDVLIVFLPFNHAKFINMERIRIDIETFHALLKMYIPRSTKVFYMPSFAEFEHSRKGDFWKDKRVDGMLAWQRIDILNGVLYDVIKGDLFNASSGIYSFFDLLDMSKDRGRWSKDGVHMEALWYSKIIRTFWEVFCNSVLSNDF
;
A
#
# COMPACT_ATOMS: atom_id res chain seq x y z
N MET A 1 1.31 -56.21 -23.87
CA MET A 1 0.74 -56.56 -25.18
C MET A 1 -0.51 -57.39 -24.93
N THR A 2 -1.67 -56.73 -24.93
CA THR A 2 -2.92 -57.14 -25.56
C THR A 2 -3.96 -56.05 -25.24
N GLU A 3 -4.36 -55.36 -26.30
CA GLU A 3 -5.44 -54.38 -26.34
C GLU A 3 -6.82 -55.05 -26.44
N VAL A 4 -7.84 -54.18 -26.47
CA VAL A 4 -9.19 -54.31 -27.04
C VAL A 4 -10.27 -54.71 -26.00
N GLY A 5 -11.39 -54.00 -25.85
CA GLY A 5 -11.87 -52.85 -26.61
C GLY A 5 -13.20 -52.29 -26.10
N ASP A 6 -13.58 -51.17 -26.72
CA ASP A 6 -14.79 -50.37 -26.54
C ASP A 6 -16.11 -51.14 -26.69
N GLN A 7 -17.11 -50.75 -25.90
CA GLN A 7 -18.52 -50.90 -26.25
C GLN A 7 -19.27 -49.58 -26.02
N THR A 8 -19.52 -48.89 -27.12
CA THR A 8 -20.41 -47.74 -27.26
C THR A 8 -21.84 -48.25 -27.46
N VAL A 9 -22.79 -47.85 -26.60
CA VAL A 9 -24.21 -48.21 -26.71
C VAL A 9 -24.93 -47.14 -27.52
N MET A 10 -25.48 -47.53 -28.68
CA MET A 10 -26.42 -46.73 -29.48
C MET A 10 -27.87 -46.96 -29.00
N ILE A 11 -28.60 -45.86 -28.79
CA ILE A 11 -30.04 -45.86 -28.50
C ILE A 11 -30.79 -45.35 -29.75
N PRO A 12 -31.86 -46.01 -30.22
CA PRO A 12 -32.59 -45.61 -31.43
C PRO A 12 -33.55 -44.44 -31.19
N PRO A 13 -33.86 -43.64 -32.22
CA PRO A 13 -34.74 -42.48 -32.09
C PRO A 13 -36.22 -42.89 -32.13
N PHE A 14 -36.99 -42.33 -31.20
CA PHE A 14 -38.45 -42.39 -31.17
C PHE A 14 -39.07 -41.52 -32.27
N VAL A 15 -39.95 -42.13 -33.08
CA VAL A 15 -40.78 -41.45 -34.07
C VAL A 15 -42.15 -41.17 -33.46
N TRP A 16 -42.53 -39.89 -33.35
CA TRP A 16 -43.90 -39.47 -33.08
C TRP A 16 -44.50 -38.82 -34.34
N LYS A 17 -45.58 -39.43 -34.85
CA LYS A 17 -46.51 -38.81 -35.80
C LYS A 17 -47.39 -37.82 -35.04
N VAL A 18 -47.48 -36.59 -35.53
CA VAL A 18 -48.56 -35.65 -35.15
C VAL A 18 -49.13 -35.02 -36.43
N ASN A 19 -50.43 -35.25 -36.64
CA ASN A 19 -51.28 -34.56 -37.61
C ASN A 19 -51.69 -33.19 -37.04
N GLY A 20 -51.85 -32.18 -37.90
CA GLY A 20 -52.81 -31.09 -37.65
C GLY A 20 -52.28 -29.66 -37.87
N SER A 21 -52.80 -29.01 -38.92
CA SER A 21 -53.01 -27.56 -39.10
C SER A 21 -51.81 -26.61 -38.93
N ALA A 22 -50.94 -26.56 -39.94
CA ALA A 22 -49.98 -25.47 -40.13
C ALA A 22 -50.48 -24.54 -41.25
N LEU A 23 -51.01 -23.37 -40.89
CA LEU A 23 -51.07 -22.19 -41.79
C LEU A 23 -51.41 -20.87 -41.06
N GLY A 24 -51.84 -20.90 -39.78
CA GLY A 24 -52.11 -19.69 -38.99
C GLY A 24 -50.97 -19.19 -38.07
N GLU A 25 -50.09 -20.08 -37.60
CA GLU A 25 -49.07 -19.70 -36.59
C GLU A 25 -47.78 -19.11 -37.17
N THR A 26 -47.50 -19.35 -38.46
CA THR A 26 -46.22 -18.94 -39.07
C THR A 26 -46.12 -17.43 -39.24
N ILE A 27 -47.24 -16.73 -39.46
CA ILE A 27 -47.26 -15.27 -39.68
C ILE A 27 -47.06 -14.51 -38.36
N ILE A 28 -47.62 -15.02 -37.25
CA ILE A 28 -47.47 -14.39 -35.93
C ILE A 28 -46.05 -14.58 -35.39
N ARG A 29 -45.43 -15.75 -35.60
CA ARG A 29 -44.02 -15.98 -35.23
C ARG A 29 -43.06 -15.08 -36.01
N HIS A 30 -43.30 -14.85 -37.30
CA HIS A 30 -42.42 -14.01 -38.11
C HIS A 30 -42.46 -12.53 -37.68
N GLN A 31 -43.63 -12.00 -37.34
CA GLN A 31 -43.76 -10.61 -36.85
C GLN A 31 -43.18 -10.42 -35.44
N CYS A 32 -43.26 -11.43 -34.58
CA CYS A 32 -42.67 -11.38 -33.23
C CYS A 32 -41.13 -11.40 -33.29
N VAL A 33 -40.55 -12.25 -34.14
CA VAL A 33 -39.09 -12.32 -34.33
C VAL A 33 -38.53 -11.03 -34.92
N GLN A 34 -39.22 -10.41 -35.89
CA GLN A 34 -38.78 -9.12 -36.45
C GLN A 34 -38.83 -7.98 -35.42
N ARG A 35 -39.86 -7.92 -34.57
CA ARG A 35 -39.95 -6.90 -33.51
C ARG A 35 -38.90 -7.10 -32.42
N CYS A 36 -38.60 -8.34 -32.03
CA CYS A 36 -37.52 -8.64 -31.10
C CYS A 36 -36.14 -8.30 -31.68
N ALA A 37 -35.89 -8.58 -32.96
CA ALA A 37 -34.64 -8.22 -33.62
C ALA A 37 -34.41 -6.70 -33.63
N ILE A 38 -35.44 -5.91 -33.97
CA ILE A 38 -35.35 -4.44 -33.96
C ILE A 38 -35.06 -3.89 -32.56
N LEU A 39 -35.72 -4.41 -31.53
CA LEU A 39 -35.48 -4.00 -30.14
C LEU A 39 -34.08 -4.37 -29.66
N LEU A 40 -33.57 -5.55 -30.03
CA LEU A 40 -32.22 -5.98 -29.68
C LEU A 40 -31.17 -5.11 -30.37
N THR A 41 -31.35 -4.82 -31.67
CA THR A 41 -30.45 -3.94 -32.42
C THR A 41 -30.46 -2.52 -31.87
N ALA A 42 -31.63 -1.97 -31.51
CA ALA A 42 -31.72 -0.66 -30.88
C ALA A 42 -31.03 -0.61 -29.51
N ALA A 43 -31.16 -1.67 -28.69
CA ALA A 43 -30.48 -1.78 -27.40
C ALA A 43 -28.95 -1.86 -27.55
N VAL A 44 -28.45 -2.60 -28.55
CA VAL A 44 -27.02 -2.69 -28.84
C VAL A 44 -26.47 -1.35 -29.34
N ILE A 45 -27.19 -0.68 -30.25
CA ILE A 45 -26.79 0.66 -30.74
C ILE A 45 -26.76 1.66 -29.59
N PHE A 46 -27.76 1.64 -28.70
CA PHE A 46 -27.81 2.52 -27.54
C PHE A 46 -26.67 2.23 -26.55
N ALA A 47 -26.34 0.95 -26.31
CA ALA A 47 -25.21 0.56 -25.48
C ALA A 47 -23.87 1.00 -26.07
N VAL A 48 -23.69 0.85 -27.39
CA VAL A 48 -22.49 1.32 -28.11
C VAL A 48 -22.39 2.84 -28.06
N TYR A 49 -23.51 3.56 -28.23
CA TYR A 49 -23.56 5.03 -28.11
C TYR A 49 -23.20 5.49 -26.69
N LEU A 50 -23.72 4.83 -25.65
CA LEU A 50 -23.38 5.13 -24.27
C LEU A 50 -21.90 4.84 -23.98
N LEU A 51 -21.35 3.73 -24.49
CA LEU A 51 -19.92 3.41 -24.36
C LEU A 51 -19.04 4.46 -25.06
N ALA A 52 -19.38 4.86 -26.29
CA ALA A 52 -18.65 5.88 -27.04
C ALA A 52 -18.68 7.24 -26.33
N ARG A 53 -19.86 7.64 -25.81
CA ARG A 53 -19.99 8.88 -25.06
C ARG A 53 -19.23 8.84 -23.73
N HIS A 54 -19.17 7.68 -23.09
CA HIS A 54 -18.39 7.50 -21.86
C HIS A 54 -16.88 7.52 -22.13
N THR A 55 -16.40 7.00 -23.26
CA THR A 55 -14.98 7.10 -23.65
C THR A 55 -14.55 8.52 -23.99
N ASP A 56 -15.41 9.31 -24.65
CA ASP A 56 -15.12 10.71 -24.96
C ASP A 56 -15.09 11.57 -23.70
N ILE A 57 -16.04 11.36 -22.77
CA ILE A 57 -16.06 12.07 -21.48
C ILE A 57 -14.84 11.69 -20.63
N VAL A 58 -14.44 10.42 -20.61
CA VAL A 58 -13.24 9.99 -19.87
C VAL A 58 -11.96 10.54 -20.54
N GLY A 59 -11.91 10.60 -21.87
CA GLY A 59 -10.79 11.18 -22.62
C GLY A 59 -10.61 12.68 -22.40
N GLU A 60 -11.69 13.47 -22.39
CA GLU A 60 -11.65 14.90 -22.07
C GLU A 60 -11.29 15.15 -20.59
N LYS A 61 -11.84 14.35 -19.67
CA LYS A 61 -11.51 14.47 -18.24
C LYS A 61 -10.04 14.12 -17.96
N PHE A 62 -9.49 13.15 -18.69
CA PHE A 62 -8.08 12.79 -18.63
C PHE A 62 -7.18 13.88 -19.24
N ARG A 63 -7.58 14.50 -20.36
CA ARG A 63 -6.87 15.68 -20.92
C ARG A 63 -6.89 16.89 -19.97
N MET A 64 -8.00 17.14 -19.27
CA MET A 64 -8.07 18.21 -18.27
C MET A 64 -7.23 17.92 -17.02
N MET A 65 -7.04 16.66 -16.65
CA MET A 65 -6.18 16.27 -15.52
C MET A 65 -4.68 16.33 -15.88
N VAL A 66 -4.30 16.07 -17.13
CA VAL A 66 -2.90 16.10 -17.59
C VAL A 66 -2.44 17.49 -18.04
N GLY A 67 -3.38 18.40 -18.39
CA GLY A 67 -3.08 19.72 -18.95
C GLY A 67 -2.87 20.87 -17.94
N LYS A 68 -3.16 20.69 -16.65
CA LYS A 68 -2.89 21.72 -15.63
C LYS A 68 -1.46 21.58 -15.13
N THR A 69 -0.51 22.13 -15.88
CA THR A 69 0.74 22.58 -15.26
C THR A 69 0.37 23.70 -14.29
N SER A 70 0.47 23.40 -12.99
CA SER A 70 0.18 24.37 -11.93
C SER A 70 1.12 25.57 -12.07
N PRO A 71 0.64 26.82 -11.95
CA PRO A 71 1.50 27.99 -11.91
C PRO A 71 2.29 27.96 -10.60
N LEU A 72 3.49 27.39 -10.65
CA LEU A 72 4.48 27.34 -9.55
C LEU A 72 4.88 28.72 -8.98
N SER A 73 4.43 29.82 -9.59
CA SER A 73 4.81 31.18 -9.21
C SER A 73 4.01 31.76 -8.04
N ASP A 74 2.78 31.30 -7.77
CA ASP A 74 1.95 31.85 -6.67
C ASP A 74 2.07 31.08 -5.34
N GLU A 75 2.55 29.83 -5.34
CA GLU A 75 2.73 29.03 -4.12
C GLU A 75 3.82 29.57 -3.18
N ARG A 76 4.84 30.25 -3.72
CA ARG A 76 5.93 30.82 -2.90
C ARG A 76 5.51 32.04 -2.08
N SER A 77 4.41 32.71 -2.45
CA SER A 77 3.94 33.93 -1.78
C SER A 77 3.21 33.64 -0.47
N LEU A 78 2.56 32.48 -0.33
CA LEU A 78 1.71 32.19 0.82
C LEU A 78 2.45 31.54 2.01
N VAL A 79 3.67 31.00 1.83
CA VAL A 79 4.42 30.34 2.92
C VAL A 79 5.95 30.50 2.75
N ALA A 80 6.46 31.69 2.47
CA ALA A 80 7.89 31.95 2.58
C ALA A 80 8.28 32.16 4.06
N ILE A 81 8.37 31.07 4.83
CA ILE A 81 8.84 31.15 6.22
C ILE A 81 10.37 31.16 6.22
N HIS A 82 10.98 32.23 6.76
CA HIS A 82 12.41 32.29 7.02
C HIS A 82 12.85 31.05 7.82
N HIS A 83 13.79 30.27 7.25
CA HIS A 83 14.15 28.93 7.73
C HIS A 83 14.62 28.83 9.19
N ASP A 84 15.17 29.90 9.77
CA ASP A 84 15.61 29.89 11.17
C ASP A 84 14.46 30.04 12.18
N ASN A 85 13.27 30.44 11.73
CA ASN A 85 12.03 30.54 12.52
C ASN A 85 10.90 29.64 11.98
N ALA A 86 11.20 28.73 11.05
CA ALA A 86 10.18 27.83 10.50
C ALA A 86 9.59 26.93 11.60
N SER A 87 8.26 26.87 11.66
CA SER A 87 7.54 25.94 12.53
C SER A 87 8.05 24.53 12.31
N ARG A 88 8.20 23.75 13.38
CA ARG A 88 8.64 22.35 13.29
C ARG A 88 7.66 21.57 12.43
N CYS A 89 8.16 20.66 11.61
CA CYS A 89 7.30 19.77 10.84
C CYS A 89 6.50 18.86 11.77
N THR A 90 5.18 18.86 11.61
CA THR A 90 4.22 18.00 12.33
C THR A 90 3.14 17.48 11.37
N HIS A 91 2.42 16.44 11.77
CA HIS A 91 1.33 15.90 10.97
C HIS A 91 0.10 16.81 10.95
N GLY A 92 -0.17 17.57 12.02
CA GLY A 92 -1.20 18.61 12.01
C GLY A 92 -0.90 19.72 11.00
N LEU A 93 0.36 20.14 10.89
CA LEU A 93 0.80 21.07 9.84
C LEU A 93 0.59 20.49 8.44
N PHE A 94 0.91 19.22 8.20
CA PHE A 94 0.69 18.57 6.90
C PHE A 94 -0.79 18.46 6.56
N ARG A 95 -1.64 18.15 7.54
CA ARG A 95 -3.10 18.15 7.40
C ARG A 95 -3.63 19.54 7.04
N MET A 96 -3.16 20.59 7.72
CA MET A 96 -3.53 21.97 7.41
C MET A 96 -3.08 22.36 6.00
N TYR A 97 -1.82 22.05 5.65
CA TYR A 97 -1.29 22.31 4.31
C TYR A 97 -2.13 21.62 3.23
N TYR A 98 -2.45 20.33 3.41
CA TYR A 98 -3.28 19.58 2.47
C TYR A 98 -4.69 20.16 2.33
N LYS A 99 -5.31 20.64 3.41
CA LYS A 99 -6.61 21.33 3.37
C LYS A 99 -6.57 22.62 2.54
N THR A 100 -5.49 23.38 2.66
CA THR A 100 -5.34 24.69 1.99
C THR A 100 -4.92 24.55 0.54
N VAL A 101 -3.92 23.71 0.26
CA VAL A 101 -3.26 23.62 -1.05
C VAL A 101 -3.84 22.49 -1.91
N GLY A 102 -4.45 21.47 -1.29
CA GLY A 102 -5.07 20.35 -2.00
C GLY A 102 -4.11 19.21 -2.37
N HIS A 103 -2.85 19.29 -1.97
CA HIS A 103 -1.87 18.20 -2.09
C HIS A 103 -0.95 18.14 -0.86
N LEU A 104 -0.22 17.04 -0.70
CA LEU A 104 0.75 16.90 0.39
C LEU A 104 1.93 17.85 0.17
N PRO A 105 2.68 18.23 1.22
CA PRO A 105 3.83 19.10 1.07
C PRO A 105 4.77 18.62 -0.05
N ARG A 106 4.86 19.47 -1.08
CA ARG A 106 5.80 19.40 -2.21
C ARG A 106 6.79 20.55 -2.04
N GLY A 107 7.97 20.44 -2.64
CA GLY A 107 9.00 21.45 -2.50
C GLY A 107 9.87 21.29 -1.26
N GLY A 108 11.01 21.95 -1.33
CA GLY A 108 12.18 21.73 -0.49
C GLY A 108 13.40 21.34 -1.31
N ARG A 109 14.51 21.18 -0.62
CA ARG A 109 15.79 20.81 -1.23
C ARG A 109 16.64 20.03 -0.25
N TRP A 110 17.44 19.14 -0.78
CA TRP A 110 18.47 18.44 -0.04
C TRP A 110 19.72 19.31 0.08
N VAL A 111 19.98 19.83 1.28
CA VAL A 111 21.14 20.67 1.57
C VAL A 111 22.28 19.80 2.07
N GLN A 112 23.43 19.91 1.41
CA GLN A 112 24.66 19.27 1.82
C GLN A 112 25.51 20.26 2.62
N ARG A 113 25.86 19.94 3.87
CA ARG A 113 26.65 20.84 4.74
C ARG A 113 28.16 20.70 4.59
N ASP A 114 28.64 19.59 4.04
CA ASP A 114 30.07 19.33 3.80
C ASP A 114 30.28 18.61 2.46
N ARG A 115 31.49 18.13 2.17
CA ARG A 115 31.78 17.42 0.90
C ARG A 115 31.23 15.99 0.85
N THR A 116 30.67 15.47 1.93
CA THR A 116 30.18 14.09 2.02
C THR A 116 28.66 14.03 1.93
N GLU A 117 28.13 13.02 1.25
CA GLU A 117 26.67 12.85 1.13
C GLU A 117 26.01 12.39 2.45
N ILE A 118 26.82 11.99 3.43
CA ILE A 118 26.38 11.50 4.74
C ILE A 118 25.65 12.61 5.52
N HIS A 119 26.10 13.86 5.37
CA HIS A 119 25.55 15.03 6.08
C HIS A 119 24.54 15.84 5.25
N VAL A 120 23.86 15.18 4.31
CA VAL A 120 22.75 15.78 3.57
C VAL A 120 21.48 15.79 4.44
N THR A 121 20.78 16.92 4.50
CA THR A 121 19.49 17.07 5.20
C THR A 121 18.44 17.61 4.27
N TYR A 122 17.21 17.11 4.36
CA TYR A 122 16.09 17.70 3.63
C TYR A 122 15.65 18.99 4.31
N GLN A 123 15.62 20.08 3.56
CA GLN A 123 15.08 21.36 3.98
C GLN A 123 13.75 21.52 3.26
N SER A 124 12.64 21.36 3.98
CA SER A 124 11.30 21.60 3.42
C SER A 124 11.04 23.11 3.31
N ASP A 125 10.31 23.50 2.27
CA ASP A 125 9.82 24.88 2.12
C ASP A 125 8.63 25.17 3.05
N VAL A 126 8.01 24.13 3.63
CA VAL A 126 6.81 24.26 4.48
C VAL A 126 7.15 24.35 5.97
N CYS A 127 8.22 23.68 6.41
CA CYS A 127 8.53 23.53 7.83
C CYS A 127 9.99 23.17 8.11
N GLY A 128 10.42 23.38 9.35
CA GLY A 128 11.77 23.08 9.82
C GLY A 128 11.95 21.62 10.24
N LEU A 129 12.99 20.98 9.68
CA LEU A 129 13.59 19.73 10.17
C LEU A 129 14.94 20.07 10.79
N LYS A 130 15.18 19.60 12.01
CA LYS A 130 16.33 19.95 12.84
C LYS A 130 17.42 18.89 12.81
N TYR A 131 17.08 17.61 12.65
CA TYR A 131 18.01 16.52 12.95
C TYR A 131 18.51 15.81 11.69
N SER A 132 19.83 15.85 11.48
CA SER A 132 20.51 14.95 10.53
C SER A 132 20.62 13.51 11.08
N LYS A 133 20.67 13.40 12.42
CA LYS A 133 20.60 12.18 13.23
C LYS A 133 19.74 12.46 14.46
N LEU A 134 18.77 11.61 14.73
CA LEU A 134 17.84 11.77 15.85
C LEU A 134 18.56 11.51 17.18
N PRO A 135 18.48 12.43 18.17
CA PRO A 135 19.03 12.18 19.49
C PRO A 135 18.28 11.02 20.19
N PRO A 136 18.99 10.06 20.82
CA PRO A 136 18.34 8.96 21.54
C PRO A 136 17.34 9.43 22.61
N ALA A 137 17.65 10.51 23.35
CA ALA A 137 16.75 11.09 24.34
C ALA A 137 15.44 11.63 23.72
N PHE A 138 15.52 12.20 22.51
CA PHE A 138 14.35 12.70 21.79
C PHE A 138 13.41 11.54 21.42
N MET A 139 13.97 10.45 20.89
CA MET A 139 13.21 9.24 20.54
C MET A 139 12.58 8.58 21.77
N LYS A 140 13.35 8.37 22.84
CA LYS A 140 12.84 7.75 24.08
C LYS A 140 11.70 8.55 24.69
N ARG A 141 11.84 9.88 24.78
CA ARG A 141 10.79 10.77 25.31
C ARG A 141 9.54 10.70 24.46
N CYS A 142 9.70 10.72 23.14
CA CYS A 142 8.62 10.59 22.17
C CYS A 142 7.87 9.24 22.31
N PHE A 143 8.59 8.12 22.29
CA PHE A 143 8.00 6.79 22.38
C PHE A 143 7.32 6.55 23.73
N THR A 144 7.91 7.06 24.82
CA THR A 144 7.30 7.03 26.17
C THR A 144 5.99 7.81 26.15
N LYS A 145 6.01 9.08 25.71
CA LYS A 145 4.82 9.94 25.68
C LYS A 145 3.72 9.39 24.76
N ALA A 146 4.11 8.80 23.64
CA ALA A 146 3.18 8.23 22.67
C ALA A 146 2.67 6.82 23.03
N GLY A 147 3.29 6.15 24.01
CA GLY A 147 2.98 4.76 24.34
C GLY A 147 3.29 3.77 23.21
N VAL A 148 4.37 3.97 22.45
CA VAL A 148 4.68 3.12 21.28
C VAL A 148 5.33 1.80 21.71
N ALA A 149 4.53 0.74 21.73
CA ALA A 149 4.94 -0.63 22.02
C ALA A 149 5.02 -1.51 20.75
N SER A 150 4.35 -1.14 19.67
CA SER A 150 4.34 -1.91 18.41
C SER A 150 4.31 -1.00 17.18
N VAL A 151 5.23 -1.26 16.24
CA VAL A 151 5.30 -0.59 14.93
C VAL A 151 5.25 -1.64 13.83
N VAL A 152 4.30 -1.52 12.90
CA VAL A 152 4.21 -2.41 11.74
C VAL A 152 4.42 -1.61 10.46
N THR A 153 5.19 -2.15 9.54
CA THR A 153 5.30 -1.65 8.16
C THR A 153 4.66 -2.64 7.19
N ILE A 154 4.00 -2.15 6.14
CA ILE A 154 3.42 -2.99 5.09
C ILE A 154 3.88 -2.49 3.72
N GLY A 155 4.33 -3.41 2.86
CA GLY A 155 4.66 -3.10 1.45
C GLY A 155 5.61 -4.11 0.82
N ASP A 156 6.26 -3.73 -0.27
CA ASP A 156 7.17 -4.57 -1.06
C ASP A 156 8.64 -4.49 -0.59
N SER A 157 9.59 -4.73 -1.51
CA SER A 157 11.03 -4.69 -1.24
C SER A 157 11.52 -3.29 -0.87
N ASN A 158 10.87 -2.23 -1.34
CA ASN A 158 11.19 -0.88 -0.91
C ASN A 158 10.74 -0.65 0.55
N ALA A 159 9.54 -1.11 0.90
CA ALA A 159 9.03 -1.06 2.27
C ALA A 159 9.91 -1.86 3.25
N GLN A 160 10.40 -3.03 2.82
CA GLN A 160 11.34 -3.80 3.63
C GLN A 160 12.66 -3.05 3.89
N ARG A 161 13.17 -2.28 2.92
CA ARG A 161 14.37 -1.44 3.12
C ARG A 161 14.13 -0.29 4.09
N TYR A 162 12.93 0.30 4.06
CA TYR A 162 12.47 1.24 5.09
C TYR A 162 12.42 0.57 6.47
N PHE A 163 11.85 -0.63 6.57
CA PHE A 163 11.87 -1.42 7.81
C PHE A 163 13.29 -1.70 8.31
N SER A 164 14.20 -2.17 7.45
CA SER A 164 15.59 -2.43 7.86
C SER A 164 16.24 -1.18 8.42
N THR A 165 15.94 -0.02 7.85
CA THR A 165 16.50 1.24 8.34
C THR A 165 15.86 1.70 9.65
N LEU A 166 14.55 1.51 9.78
CA LEU A 166 13.81 1.73 11.03
C LEU A 166 14.41 0.88 12.15
N PHE A 167 14.69 -0.40 11.89
CA PHE A 167 15.36 -1.28 12.84
C PHE A 167 16.76 -0.78 13.25
N GLU A 168 17.59 -0.33 12.31
CA GLU A 168 18.91 0.24 12.65
C GLU A 168 18.80 1.53 13.48
N ASP A 169 17.84 2.40 13.16
CA ASP A 169 17.60 3.60 13.97
C ASP A 169 17.08 3.21 15.38
N MET A 170 16.24 2.17 15.52
CA MET A 170 15.80 1.65 16.81
C MET A 170 16.96 1.12 17.66
N LYS A 171 17.91 0.39 17.06
CA LYS A 171 19.12 -0.07 17.76
C LYS A 171 19.91 1.11 18.35
N SER A 172 19.94 2.25 17.66
CA SER A 172 20.75 3.40 18.08
C SER A 172 20.31 4.02 19.41
N PHE A 173 19.06 3.81 19.85
CA PHE A 173 18.56 4.28 21.14
C PHE A 173 18.11 3.16 22.08
N SER A 174 18.18 1.91 21.63
CA SER A 174 17.87 0.72 22.42
C SER A 174 19.12 0.17 23.11
N ARG A 175 18.90 -0.55 24.22
CA ARG A 175 19.96 -1.31 24.90
C ARG A 175 20.27 -2.58 24.12
N GLU A 176 19.22 -3.25 23.66
CA GLU A 176 19.31 -4.52 22.94
C GLU A 176 18.17 -4.60 21.94
N CYS A 177 18.41 -5.26 20.80
CA CYS A 177 17.36 -5.70 19.92
C CYS A 177 17.60 -7.16 19.50
N ARG A 178 16.53 -7.95 19.41
CA ARG A 178 16.57 -9.36 19.02
C ARG A 178 15.62 -9.61 17.86
N MET A 179 16.05 -10.42 16.91
CA MET A 179 15.17 -10.95 15.89
C MET A 179 14.26 -12.01 16.52
N ILE A 180 12.95 -11.82 16.43
CA ILE A 180 11.96 -12.74 16.98
C ILE A 180 11.61 -13.81 15.96
N ARG A 181 11.38 -13.38 14.72
CA ARG A 181 11.10 -14.28 13.60
C ARG A 181 11.43 -13.62 12.28
N ILE A 182 11.80 -14.46 11.34
CA ILE A 182 12.02 -14.11 9.95
C ILE A 182 11.37 -15.19 9.11
N GLU A 183 10.62 -14.76 8.10
CA GLU A 183 10.08 -15.67 7.10
C GLU A 183 11.25 -16.22 6.25
N PRO A 184 11.42 -17.56 6.19
CA PRO A 184 12.48 -18.15 5.40
C PRO A 184 12.24 -17.89 3.91
N MET A 185 13.10 -17.12 3.27
CA MET A 185 13.01 -16.84 1.84
C MET A 185 13.72 -17.94 1.04
N LYS A 186 12.94 -18.81 0.38
CA LYS A 186 13.47 -19.87 -0.49
C LYS A 186 13.38 -19.46 -1.96
N GLY A 187 14.47 -18.87 -2.48
CA GLY A 187 14.65 -18.59 -3.92
C GLY A 187 13.63 -17.64 -4.57
N SER A 188 13.69 -17.52 -5.89
CA SER A 188 12.70 -16.78 -6.69
C SER A 188 11.36 -17.52 -6.67
N GLY A 189 10.26 -16.83 -6.31
CA GLY A 189 8.95 -17.44 -6.15
C GLY A 189 8.66 -17.96 -4.74
N SER A 190 9.16 -17.25 -3.72
CA SER A 190 8.99 -17.63 -2.32
C SER A 190 7.51 -17.64 -1.95
N HIS A 191 7.04 -18.82 -1.53
CA HIS A 191 5.72 -18.97 -0.96
C HIS A 191 5.75 -18.41 0.46
N PRO A 192 4.69 -17.72 0.89
CA PRO A 192 4.57 -17.30 2.27
C PRO A 192 4.74 -18.48 3.24
N ASP A 193 5.57 -18.33 4.27
CA ASP A 193 5.70 -19.34 5.31
C ASP A 193 4.46 -19.29 6.21
N LYS A 194 3.55 -20.23 6.02
CA LYS A 194 2.36 -20.35 6.87
C LYS A 194 2.73 -20.40 8.34
N GLY A 195 3.84 -21.06 8.69
CA GLY A 195 4.32 -21.18 10.07
C GLY A 195 4.64 -19.83 10.70
N TYR A 196 5.14 -18.86 9.92
CA TYR A 196 5.33 -17.49 10.39
C TYR A 196 4.00 -16.85 10.80
N PHE A 197 2.95 -17.03 10.00
CA PHE A 197 1.66 -16.36 10.16
C PHE A 197 0.69 -17.04 11.13
N THR A 198 0.90 -18.33 11.44
CA THR A 198 0.05 -19.11 12.36
C THR A 198 0.67 -19.32 13.75
N ARG A 199 1.97 -19.10 13.93
CA ARG A 199 2.65 -19.33 15.22
C ARG A 199 2.09 -18.44 16.34
N GLY A 200 1.83 -19.06 17.50
CA GLY A 200 1.34 -18.37 18.71
C GLY A 200 -0.12 -17.88 18.62
N ARG A 201 -0.89 -18.37 17.64
CA ARG A 201 -2.32 -18.02 17.49
C ARG A 201 -3.21 -19.06 18.19
N HIS A 202 -4.30 -18.59 18.79
CA HIS A 202 -5.46 -19.44 19.07
C HIS A 202 -5.97 -20.02 17.74
N HIS A 203 -6.23 -21.32 17.68
CA HIS A 203 -6.62 -22.06 16.47
C HIS A 203 -5.54 -22.19 15.38
N ARG A 204 -4.25 -22.23 15.77
CA ARG A 204 -3.13 -22.50 14.86
C ARG A 204 -3.42 -23.64 13.88
N ASP A 205 -3.88 -24.78 14.37
CA ASP A 205 -4.11 -25.98 13.56
C ASP A 205 -5.18 -25.73 12.47
N VAL A 206 -6.23 -24.99 12.82
CA VAL A 206 -7.28 -24.60 11.87
C VAL A 206 -6.69 -23.70 10.79
N TYR A 207 -5.91 -22.68 11.18
CA TYR A 207 -5.30 -21.76 10.21
C TYR A 207 -4.27 -22.43 9.32
N GLU A 208 -3.44 -23.34 9.83
CA GLU A 208 -2.49 -24.09 8.99
C GLU A 208 -3.20 -24.91 7.90
N GLU A 209 -4.42 -25.37 8.20
CA GLU A 209 -5.24 -26.17 7.29
C GLU A 209 -5.96 -25.33 6.21
N ILE A 210 -6.49 -24.16 6.59
CA ILE A 210 -7.33 -23.33 5.69
C ILE A 210 -6.58 -22.16 5.03
N LEU A 211 -5.40 -21.81 5.55
CA LEU A 211 -4.56 -20.77 4.97
C LEU A 211 -3.90 -21.31 3.71
N VAL A 212 -4.20 -20.71 2.58
CA VAL A 212 -3.63 -21.04 1.28
C VAL A 212 -2.52 -20.05 0.95
N SER A 213 -1.33 -20.58 0.68
CA SER A 213 -0.14 -19.82 0.32
C SER A 213 0.19 -19.99 -1.17
N HIS A 214 0.36 -18.89 -1.91
CA HIS A 214 0.83 -18.86 -3.30
C HIS A 214 2.14 -18.09 -3.40
N SER A 215 2.95 -18.44 -4.39
CA SER A 215 4.20 -17.75 -4.72
C SER A 215 4.05 -16.23 -4.78
N ARG A 216 5.01 -15.50 -4.20
CA ARG A 216 5.15 -14.06 -4.38
C ARG A 216 6.01 -13.76 -5.60
N TYR A 217 5.67 -12.70 -6.32
CA TYR A 217 6.49 -12.18 -7.43
C TYR A 217 7.81 -11.55 -6.96
N CYS A 218 7.99 -11.31 -5.65
CA CYS A 218 9.17 -10.71 -5.06
C CYS A 218 9.89 -11.72 -4.16
N GLY A 219 11.11 -12.12 -4.55
CA GLY A 219 11.93 -13.05 -3.78
C GLY A 219 12.55 -12.46 -2.50
N GLY A 220 12.58 -11.13 -2.36
CA GLY A 220 13.14 -10.43 -1.19
C GLY A 220 12.09 -9.95 -0.18
N CYS A 221 10.80 -10.01 -0.51
CA CYS A 221 9.73 -9.43 0.30
C CYS A 221 9.22 -10.42 1.37
N GLY A 222 10.05 -10.73 2.37
CA GLY A 222 9.73 -11.63 3.47
C GLY A 222 9.32 -10.86 4.73
N ALA A 223 8.42 -11.44 5.53
CA ALA A 223 8.05 -10.91 6.83
C ALA A 223 9.19 -11.04 7.84
N ILE A 224 9.36 -10.02 8.68
CA ILE A 224 10.42 -9.97 9.69
C ILE A 224 9.86 -9.27 10.92
N GLU A 225 10.07 -9.84 12.12
CA GLU A 225 9.76 -9.22 13.40
C GLU A 225 11.01 -9.15 14.27
N VAL A 226 11.22 -7.99 14.88
CA VAL A 226 12.28 -7.71 15.84
C VAL A 226 11.68 -7.07 17.09
N GLU A 227 12.26 -7.35 18.25
CA GLU A 227 11.94 -6.64 19.49
C GLU A 227 13.16 -5.85 19.94
N CYS A 228 12.94 -4.63 20.43
CA CYS A 228 13.96 -3.76 20.98
C CYS A 228 13.59 -3.34 22.40
N TRP A 229 14.57 -3.43 23.32
CA TRP A 229 14.43 -3.03 24.73
C TRP A 229 15.20 -1.75 25.00
N TRP A 230 14.54 -0.78 25.63
CA TRP A 230 15.12 0.53 25.92
C TRP A 230 14.63 1.04 27.27
N ARG A 231 15.48 1.79 27.97
CA ARG A 231 15.12 2.38 29.28
C ARG A 231 14.11 3.50 29.11
N LYS A 232 13.02 3.46 29.87
CA LYS A 232 12.02 4.54 29.89
C LYS A 232 12.68 5.88 30.20
N TRP A 233 12.17 6.93 29.57
CA TRP A 233 12.57 8.29 29.88
C TRP A 233 11.67 8.83 30.98
N SER A 234 12.22 9.15 32.15
CA SER A 234 11.48 9.88 33.17
C SER A 234 11.34 11.35 32.79
N ILE A 235 10.17 11.92 33.06
CA ILE A 235 9.85 13.32 32.77
C ILE A 235 10.78 14.27 33.55
N ASP A 236 11.27 13.84 34.72
CA ASP A 236 12.10 14.66 35.62
C ASP A 236 13.61 14.59 35.29
N GLY A 237 13.99 13.94 34.18
CA GLY A 237 15.38 13.83 33.74
C GLY A 237 16.25 12.88 34.58
N GLN A 238 15.77 12.42 35.73
CA GLN A 238 16.33 11.28 36.48
C GLN A 238 15.80 9.98 35.87
N THR A 239 16.66 9.20 35.22
CA THR A 239 16.32 7.84 34.79
C THR A 239 16.13 6.96 36.02
N ASP A 240 14.94 7.02 36.61
CA ASP A 240 14.60 6.23 37.78
C ASP A 240 14.33 4.78 37.35
N GLY A 241 15.24 3.89 37.75
CA GLY A 241 15.05 2.45 37.74
C GLY A 241 15.43 1.70 36.47
N ASP A 242 15.58 0.38 36.65
CA ASP A 242 15.80 -0.61 35.59
C ASP A 242 14.53 -0.90 34.75
N ASP A 243 13.57 0.04 34.70
CA ASP A 243 12.32 -0.15 33.95
C ASP A 243 12.58 -0.11 32.43
N LEU A 244 12.60 -1.30 31.83
CA LEU A 244 12.80 -1.51 30.40
C LEU A 244 11.45 -1.47 29.70
N SER A 245 11.29 -0.51 28.78
CA SER A 245 10.26 -0.59 27.75
C SER A 245 10.67 -1.54 26.64
N ARG A 246 9.67 -2.15 26.02
CA ARG A 246 9.81 -3.00 24.84
C ARG A 246 9.02 -2.40 23.71
N THR A 247 9.62 -2.36 22.52
CA THR A 247 8.93 -2.05 21.27
C THR A 247 9.15 -3.19 20.29
N SER A 248 8.07 -3.82 19.81
CA SER A 248 8.12 -4.73 18.65
C SER A 248 8.06 -3.92 17.37
N VAL A 249 8.85 -4.32 16.37
CA VAL A 249 8.79 -3.78 15.02
C VAL A 249 8.66 -4.94 14.04
N GLU A 250 7.64 -4.88 13.19
CA GLU A 250 7.37 -5.93 12.20
C GLU A 250 7.21 -5.37 10.78
N HIS A 251 7.65 -6.13 9.79
CA HIS A 251 7.34 -5.91 8.39
C HIS A 251 6.43 -7.01 7.86
N LEU A 252 5.30 -6.62 7.26
CA LEU A 252 4.39 -7.53 6.56
C LEU A 252 4.48 -7.31 5.04
N PRO A 253 4.77 -8.37 4.26
CA PRO A 253 5.02 -8.21 2.84
C PRO A 253 3.74 -8.08 2.02
N ALA A 254 3.73 -7.11 1.11
CA ALA A 254 2.67 -6.86 0.14
C ALA A 254 3.28 -6.46 -1.21
N THR A 255 3.42 -7.42 -2.12
CA THR A 255 4.04 -7.18 -3.45
C THR A 255 3.11 -6.49 -4.45
N MET A 256 1.82 -6.45 -4.14
CA MET A 256 0.75 -5.77 -4.86
C MET A 256 -0.17 -5.09 -3.84
N ILE A 257 -1.06 -4.19 -4.28
CA ILE A 257 -1.98 -3.48 -3.38
C ILE A 257 -2.90 -4.48 -2.64
N LEU A 258 -3.43 -5.47 -3.36
CA LEU A 258 -4.20 -6.59 -2.79
C LEU A 258 -3.59 -7.94 -3.23
N PRO A 259 -2.44 -8.34 -2.66
CA PRO A 259 -1.75 -9.55 -3.10
C PRO A 259 -2.53 -10.79 -2.67
N THR A 260 -2.64 -11.80 -3.52
CA THR A 260 -3.35 -13.06 -3.24
C THR A 260 -2.44 -14.18 -2.71
N SER A 261 -1.22 -13.81 -2.27
CA SER A 261 -0.21 -14.75 -1.79
C SER A 261 -0.62 -15.48 -0.51
N LEU A 262 -1.40 -14.85 0.37
CA LEU A 262 -2.02 -15.48 1.54
C LEU A 262 -3.53 -15.26 1.46
N ARG A 263 -4.31 -16.35 1.53
CA ARG A 263 -5.77 -16.32 1.49
C ARG A 263 -6.34 -17.37 2.42
N ILE A 264 -7.53 -17.13 2.94
CA ILE A 264 -8.29 -18.20 3.59
C ILE A 264 -9.41 -18.60 2.64
N LEU A 265 -9.28 -19.80 2.08
CA LEU A 265 -10.27 -20.41 1.19
C LEU A 265 -10.87 -21.60 1.94
N ILE A 266 -12.18 -21.55 2.22
CA ILE A 266 -12.87 -22.68 2.83
C ILE A 266 -13.21 -23.67 1.73
N PRO A 267 -12.70 -24.93 1.77
CA PRO A 267 -13.06 -25.92 0.78
C PRO A 267 -14.56 -26.24 0.87
N ALA A 268 -15.25 -26.26 -0.27
CA ALA A 268 -16.70 -26.54 -0.36
C ALA A 268 -17.11 -27.94 0.16
N HIS A 269 -16.17 -28.82 0.52
CA HIS A 269 -16.40 -30.23 0.82
C HIS A 269 -16.04 -30.67 2.25
N ARG A 270 -15.77 -29.76 3.20
CA ARG A 270 -15.51 -30.14 4.59
C ARG A 270 -16.75 -30.07 5.47
N ASN A 271 -17.65 -31.03 5.27
CA ASN A 271 -18.87 -31.21 6.05
C ASN A 271 -18.63 -31.51 7.56
N ASN A 272 -17.38 -31.73 7.99
CA ASN A 272 -17.04 -32.11 9.36
C ASN A 272 -16.43 -30.97 10.21
N LEU A 273 -16.14 -29.81 9.60
CA LEU A 273 -15.69 -28.65 10.36
C LEU A 273 -16.94 -27.81 10.65
N ASN A 274 -17.38 -27.76 11.91
CA ASN A 274 -18.42 -26.84 12.42
C ASN A 274 -17.91 -25.38 12.39
N ILE A 275 -17.46 -24.94 11.23
CA ILE A 275 -16.85 -23.64 10.99
C ILE A 275 -17.82 -22.86 10.12
N SER A 276 -18.39 -21.79 10.67
CA SER A 276 -19.21 -20.86 9.89
C SER A 276 -18.38 -20.27 8.75
N ILE A 277 -18.85 -20.49 7.51
CA ILE A 277 -18.14 -20.11 6.28
C ILE A 277 -17.90 -18.59 6.22
N SER A 278 -18.84 -17.80 6.72
CA SER A 278 -18.70 -16.33 6.75
C SER A 278 -17.63 -15.86 7.74
N LYS A 279 -17.25 -16.69 8.72
CA LYS A 279 -16.31 -16.32 9.79
C LYS A 279 -14.84 -16.39 9.35
N TYR A 280 -14.48 -17.28 8.43
CA TYR A 280 -13.09 -17.54 8.05
C TYR A 280 -12.84 -17.39 6.55
N PHE A 281 -13.13 -16.21 6.02
CA PHE A 281 -12.86 -15.85 4.64
C PHE A 281 -11.91 -14.66 4.55
N ALA A 282 -10.91 -14.76 3.67
CA ALA A 282 -10.03 -13.68 3.23
C ALA A 282 -9.54 -13.91 1.79
N GLN A 283 -9.86 -12.99 0.88
CA GLN A 283 -9.51 -13.06 -0.53
C GLN A 283 -8.12 -12.53 -0.86
N SER A 284 -7.51 -11.76 0.05
CA SER A 284 -6.19 -11.18 -0.13
C SER A 284 -5.35 -11.29 1.13
N SER A 285 -4.04 -11.11 0.98
CA SER A 285 -3.07 -11.10 2.06
C SER A 285 -3.34 -9.91 2.98
N ILE A 286 -3.76 -8.77 2.44
CA ILE A 286 -4.15 -7.58 3.22
C ILE A 286 -5.39 -7.85 4.07
N GLU A 287 -6.43 -8.45 3.48
CA GLU A 287 -7.61 -8.84 4.25
C GLU A 287 -7.24 -9.86 5.34
N PHE A 288 -6.42 -10.86 5.02
CA PHE A 288 -5.91 -11.80 6.01
C PHE A 288 -5.13 -11.09 7.13
N PHE A 289 -4.26 -10.15 6.77
CA PHE A 289 -3.46 -9.41 7.74
C PHE A 289 -4.34 -8.60 8.69
N PHE A 290 -5.28 -7.82 8.18
CA PHE A 290 -6.09 -6.96 9.03
C PHE A 290 -7.15 -7.73 9.82
N LYS A 291 -7.79 -8.70 9.19
CA LYS A 291 -8.92 -9.43 9.78
C LYS A 291 -8.52 -10.52 10.78
N TYR A 292 -7.37 -11.18 10.58
CA TYR A 292 -6.97 -12.33 11.41
C TYR A 292 -5.58 -12.19 12.02
N TYR A 293 -4.62 -11.66 11.26
CA TYR A 293 -3.26 -11.56 11.75
C TYR A 293 -3.09 -10.40 12.75
N LEU A 294 -3.65 -9.23 12.54
CA LEU A 294 -3.52 -8.13 13.50
C LEU A 294 -4.63 -8.13 14.54
N ASP A 295 -5.62 -9.02 14.42
CA ASP A 295 -6.73 -9.13 15.36
C ASP A 295 -6.25 -9.37 16.80
N GLY A 296 -6.77 -8.54 17.72
CA GLY A 296 -6.38 -8.48 19.13
C GLY A 296 -4.95 -8.01 19.40
N ARG A 297 -4.14 -7.69 18.38
CA ARG A 297 -2.73 -7.29 18.49
C ARG A 297 -2.37 -6.18 17.50
N TYR A 298 -3.23 -5.16 17.44
CA TYR A 298 -3.03 -4.03 16.53
C TYR A 298 -1.79 -3.23 16.92
N PRO A 299 -1.03 -2.73 15.93
CA PRO A 299 0.13 -1.88 16.21
C PRO A 299 -0.31 -0.50 16.70
N ASP A 300 0.55 0.19 17.44
CA ASP A 300 0.35 1.59 17.80
C ASP A 300 0.62 2.50 16.59
N VAL A 301 1.57 2.09 15.74
CA VAL A 301 1.95 2.77 14.51
C VAL A 301 1.97 1.79 13.35
N LEU A 302 1.16 2.07 12.31
CA LEU A 302 1.13 1.30 11.07
C LEU A 302 1.61 2.19 9.91
N ILE A 303 2.73 1.83 9.28
CA ILE A 303 3.31 2.56 8.16
C ILE A 303 3.05 1.79 6.85
N VAL A 304 2.29 2.40 5.95
CA VAL A 304 1.83 1.78 4.71
C VAL A 304 2.61 2.34 3.53
N PHE A 305 3.37 1.47 2.86
CA PHE A 305 4.04 1.75 1.59
C PHE A 305 3.32 0.95 0.50
N LEU A 306 2.47 1.61 -0.29
CA LEU A 306 1.80 0.93 -1.39
C LEU A 306 2.83 0.57 -2.49
N PRO A 307 2.78 -0.66 -3.04
CA PRO A 307 3.80 -1.16 -3.97
C PRO A 307 3.60 -0.62 -5.40
N PHE A 308 3.69 0.69 -5.57
CA PHE A 308 3.40 1.37 -6.85
C PHE A 308 4.41 1.07 -7.96
N ASN A 309 5.64 0.71 -7.60
CA ASN A 309 6.62 0.16 -8.53
C ASN A 309 6.14 -1.13 -9.21
N HIS A 310 5.28 -1.93 -8.57
CA HIS A 310 4.66 -3.09 -9.20
C HIS A 310 3.32 -2.73 -9.85
N ALA A 311 2.51 -1.90 -9.18
CA ALA A 311 1.19 -1.52 -9.63
C ALA A 311 1.16 -0.65 -10.90
N LYS A 312 2.25 0.05 -11.24
CA LYS A 312 2.34 0.95 -12.40
C LYS A 312 2.07 0.30 -13.77
N PHE A 313 2.13 -1.03 -13.85
CA PHE A 313 1.85 -1.79 -15.07
C PHE A 313 0.38 -2.25 -15.17
N ILE A 314 -0.44 -1.97 -14.17
CA ILE A 314 -1.86 -2.34 -14.12
C ILE A 314 -2.71 -1.18 -14.63
N ASN A 315 -3.89 -1.51 -15.16
CA ASN A 315 -4.90 -0.54 -15.56
C ASN A 315 -5.29 0.38 -14.38
N MET A 316 -5.37 1.69 -14.64
CA MET A 316 -5.61 2.70 -13.61
C MET A 316 -6.96 2.56 -12.89
N GLU A 317 -8.01 2.14 -13.59
CA GLU A 317 -9.33 1.92 -12.98
C GLU A 317 -9.27 0.80 -11.96
N ARG A 318 -8.59 -0.30 -12.34
CA ARG A 318 -8.36 -1.42 -11.43
C ARG A 318 -7.55 -1.00 -10.21
N ILE A 319 -6.52 -0.18 -10.38
CA ILE A 319 -5.71 0.30 -9.27
C ILE A 319 -6.50 1.18 -8.31
N ARG A 320 -7.35 2.08 -8.82
CA ARG A 320 -8.23 2.88 -7.96
C ARG A 320 -9.10 1.99 -7.08
N ILE A 321 -9.76 0.99 -7.67
CA ILE A 321 -10.58 0.00 -6.94
C ILE A 321 -9.75 -0.74 -5.90
N ASP A 322 -8.53 -1.18 -6.25
CA ASP A 322 -7.67 -1.92 -5.32
C ASP A 322 -7.22 -1.03 -4.14
N ILE A 323 -6.93 0.26 -4.37
CA ILE A 323 -6.58 1.23 -3.30
C ILE A 323 -7.78 1.52 -2.41
N GLU A 324 -8.96 1.75 -3.00
CA GLU A 324 -10.22 1.97 -2.26
C GLU A 324 -10.56 0.75 -1.40
N THR A 325 -10.41 -0.46 -1.95
CA THR A 325 -10.64 -1.71 -1.23
C THR A 325 -9.62 -1.91 -0.11
N PHE A 326 -8.32 -1.67 -0.36
CA PHE A 326 -7.29 -1.70 0.68
C PHE A 326 -7.66 -0.77 1.85
N HIS A 327 -8.04 0.47 1.53
CA HIS A 327 -8.38 1.49 2.50
C HIS A 327 -9.66 1.15 3.27
N ALA A 328 -10.68 0.61 2.60
CA ALA A 328 -11.90 0.12 3.24
C ALA A 328 -11.62 -1.04 4.21
N LEU A 329 -10.80 -2.02 3.81
CA LEU A 329 -10.38 -3.13 4.68
C LEU A 329 -9.62 -2.61 5.91
N LEU A 330 -8.72 -1.64 5.73
CA LEU A 330 -8.00 -1.01 6.82
C LEU A 330 -8.98 -0.38 7.82
N LYS A 331 -9.93 0.44 7.35
CA LYS A 331 -10.91 1.10 8.23
C LYS A 331 -11.90 0.15 8.88
N MET A 332 -12.16 -1.00 8.25
CA MET A 332 -13.06 -2.02 8.76
C MET A 332 -12.45 -2.80 9.92
N TYR A 333 -11.16 -3.11 9.87
CA TYR A 333 -10.53 -4.06 10.78
C TYR A 333 -9.44 -3.49 11.69
N ILE A 334 -8.86 -2.33 11.35
CA ILE A 334 -7.84 -1.67 12.17
C ILE A 334 -8.51 -0.59 13.04
N PRO A 335 -8.32 -0.62 14.38
CA PRO A 335 -8.94 0.35 15.27
C PRO A 335 -8.34 1.74 15.08
N ARG A 336 -9.15 2.78 15.32
CA ARG A 336 -8.71 4.18 15.24
C ARG A 336 -7.63 4.57 16.25
N SER A 337 -7.39 3.74 17.26
CA SER A 337 -6.27 3.91 18.19
C SER A 337 -4.91 3.69 17.54
N THR A 338 -4.86 2.92 16.45
CA THR A 338 -3.66 2.77 15.62
C THR A 338 -3.44 4.03 14.79
N LYS A 339 -2.25 4.62 14.87
CA LYS A 339 -1.84 5.73 13.99
C LYS A 339 -1.34 5.16 12.67
N VAL A 340 -2.08 5.41 11.59
CA VAL A 340 -1.78 4.89 10.24
C VAL A 340 -1.13 5.98 9.41
N PHE A 341 0.02 5.70 8.81
CA PHE A 341 0.76 6.64 7.96
C PHE A 341 0.89 6.07 6.55
N TYR A 342 0.20 6.68 5.59
CA TYR A 342 0.45 6.39 4.17
C TYR A 342 1.69 7.13 3.70
N MET A 343 2.69 6.38 3.26
CA MET A 343 3.93 6.89 2.70
C MET A 343 3.82 6.87 1.17
N PRO A 344 3.73 8.04 0.51
CA PRO A 344 3.66 8.10 -0.95
C PRO A 344 4.92 7.49 -1.58
N SER A 345 4.82 6.96 -2.79
CA SER A 345 5.99 6.36 -3.46
C SER A 345 6.92 7.43 -4.01
N PHE A 346 8.22 7.13 -4.04
CA PHE A 346 9.26 7.96 -4.66
C PHE A 346 9.37 7.68 -6.17
N ALA A 347 10.11 8.51 -6.90
CA ALA A 347 10.31 8.39 -8.34
C ALA A 347 11.21 7.21 -8.71
N GLU A 348 10.94 6.57 -9.85
CA GLU A 348 11.86 5.63 -10.49
C GLU A 348 12.74 6.34 -11.53
N PHE A 349 13.96 5.84 -11.75
CA PHE A 349 14.99 6.55 -12.51
C PHE A 349 15.47 5.74 -13.71
N GLU A 350 15.10 6.19 -14.91
CA GLU A 350 15.41 5.47 -16.16
C GLU A 350 16.91 5.38 -16.45
N HIS A 351 17.67 6.43 -16.11
CA HIS A 351 19.12 6.45 -16.31
C HIS A 351 19.89 5.43 -15.45
N SER A 352 19.29 4.97 -14.34
CA SER A 352 19.91 4.01 -13.41
C SER A 352 19.46 2.56 -13.65
N ARG A 353 18.59 2.32 -14.65
CA ARG A 353 18.11 0.97 -15.01
C ARG A 353 19.26 0.13 -15.53
N LYS A 354 19.44 -1.06 -14.96
CA LYS A 354 20.50 -1.99 -15.38
C LYS A 354 20.16 -2.84 -16.61
N GLY A 355 18.90 -2.92 -16.99
CA GLY A 355 18.45 -3.74 -18.13
C GLY A 355 17.76 -2.90 -19.19
N ASP A 356 18.20 -3.04 -20.44
CA ASP A 356 17.68 -2.28 -21.59
C ASP A 356 16.17 -2.45 -21.77
N PHE A 357 15.65 -3.65 -21.46
CA PHE A 357 14.20 -3.92 -21.51
C PHE A 357 13.36 -3.00 -20.59
N TRP A 358 13.93 -2.58 -19.46
CA TRP A 358 13.25 -1.73 -18.49
C TRP A 358 13.57 -0.25 -18.64
N LYS A 359 14.61 0.08 -19.40
CA LYS A 359 15.06 1.45 -19.62
C LYS A 359 14.10 2.17 -20.55
N ASP A 360 13.60 3.32 -20.12
CA ASP A 360 12.66 4.16 -20.87
C ASP A 360 11.37 3.43 -21.27
N LYS A 361 11.05 2.32 -20.59
CA LYS A 361 9.85 1.54 -20.85
C LYS A 361 8.62 2.38 -20.51
N ARG A 362 7.74 2.56 -21.50
CA ARG A 362 6.51 3.33 -21.36
C ARG A 362 5.31 2.43 -21.13
N VAL A 363 4.39 2.88 -20.28
CA VAL A 363 3.07 2.28 -20.06
C VAL A 363 2.03 3.35 -20.35
N ASP A 364 1.14 3.11 -21.30
CA ASP A 364 0.26 4.10 -21.96
C ASP A 364 0.96 5.46 -22.19
N GLY A 365 2.12 5.41 -22.86
CA GLY A 365 2.91 6.60 -23.23
C GLY A 365 3.74 7.25 -22.12
N MET A 366 3.62 6.80 -20.86
CA MET A 366 4.26 7.42 -19.70
C MET A 366 5.45 6.60 -19.17
N LEU A 367 6.49 7.30 -18.70
CA LEU A 367 7.61 6.68 -17.95
C LEU A 367 7.16 6.23 -16.56
N ALA A 368 7.98 5.42 -15.90
CA ALA A 368 7.64 4.86 -14.58
C ALA A 368 7.35 5.92 -13.52
N TRP A 369 8.17 6.97 -13.41
CA TRP A 369 7.95 8.04 -12.44
C TRP A 369 6.66 8.84 -12.69
N GLN A 370 6.31 9.06 -13.97
CA GLN A 370 5.06 9.77 -14.32
C GLN A 370 3.85 8.95 -13.90
N ARG A 371 3.92 7.63 -14.08
CA ARG A 371 2.88 6.71 -13.57
C ARG A 371 2.77 6.75 -12.06
N ILE A 372 3.90 6.76 -11.35
CA ILE A 372 3.91 6.84 -9.89
C ILE A 372 3.30 8.15 -9.39
N ASP A 373 3.51 9.27 -10.07
CA ASP A 373 2.88 10.56 -9.72
C ASP A 373 1.35 10.47 -9.79
N ILE A 374 0.81 9.87 -10.86
CA ILE A 374 -0.65 9.63 -10.99
C ILE A 374 -1.14 8.70 -9.88
N LEU A 375 -0.40 7.62 -9.58
CA LEU A 375 -0.77 6.67 -8.51
C LEU A 375 -0.78 7.33 -7.12
N ASN A 376 0.20 8.18 -6.82
CA ASN A 376 0.21 9.00 -5.60
C ASN A 376 -1.02 9.92 -5.56
N GLY A 377 -1.39 10.56 -6.69
CA GLY A 377 -2.63 11.34 -6.80
C GLY A 377 -3.89 10.53 -6.47
N VAL A 378 -4.02 9.32 -7.01
CA VAL A 378 -5.15 8.42 -6.70
C VAL A 378 -5.18 8.06 -5.22
N LEU A 379 -4.03 7.77 -4.60
CA LEU A 379 -3.95 7.55 -3.16
C LEU A 379 -4.47 8.76 -2.38
N TYR A 380 -4.05 9.96 -2.74
CA TYR A 380 -4.47 11.19 -2.06
C TYR A 380 -5.98 11.40 -2.15
N ASP A 381 -6.57 11.17 -3.32
CA ASP A 381 -8.03 11.23 -3.50
C ASP A 381 -8.76 10.29 -2.55
N VAL A 382 -8.29 9.03 -2.45
CA VAL A 382 -8.93 8.00 -1.62
C VAL A 382 -8.86 8.35 -0.14
N ILE A 383 -7.73 8.87 0.35
CA ILE A 383 -7.53 9.17 1.78
C ILE A 383 -7.94 10.61 2.16
N LYS A 384 -8.39 11.42 1.21
CA LYS A 384 -8.71 12.85 1.40
C LYS A 384 -9.64 13.11 2.58
N GLY A 385 -10.71 12.33 2.70
CA GLY A 385 -11.68 12.48 3.79
C GLY A 385 -11.04 12.29 5.17
N ASP A 386 -10.10 11.35 5.29
CA ASP A 386 -9.39 11.08 6.53
C ASP A 386 -8.26 12.08 6.81
N LEU A 387 -7.63 12.63 5.77
CA LEU A 387 -6.72 13.77 5.91
C LEU A 387 -7.48 14.98 6.44
N PHE A 388 -8.73 15.21 6.02
CA PHE A 388 -9.53 16.33 6.50
C PHE A 388 -10.05 16.14 7.94
N ASN A 389 -10.20 14.89 8.39
CA ASN A 389 -10.71 14.54 9.70
C ASN A 389 -9.60 14.37 10.72
N ALA A 390 -9.54 15.26 11.73
CA ALA A 390 -8.56 15.21 12.81
C ALA A 390 -8.48 13.84 13.50
N SER A 391 -9.65 13.27 13.78
CA SER A 391 -9.84 12.07 14.58
C SER A 391 -9.81 10.77 13.78
N SER A 392 -9.41 10.79 12.50
CA SER A 392 -9.38 9.59 11.65
C SER A 392 -8.33 8.56 12.09
N GLY A 393 -7.27 9.02 12.76
CA GLY A 393 -6.08 8.21 13.03
C GLY A 393 -5.23 7.91 11.79
N ILE A 394 -5.60 8.48 10.63
CA ILE A 394 -4.92 8.28 9.35
C ILE A 394 -4.24 9.58 8.94
N TYR A 395 -2.97 9.45 8.60
CA TYR A 395 -2.07 10.53 8.23
C TYR A 395 -1.35 10.17 6.92
N SER A 396 -0.71 11.17 6.34
CA SER A 396 0.25 10.96 5.26
C SER A 396 1.49 11.81 5.51
N PHE A 397 2.44 11.73 4.59
CA PHE A 397 3.79 12.27 4.74
C PHE A 397 4.11 13.24 3.60
N PHE A 398 5.37 13.67 3.49
CA PHE A 398 5.84 14.40 2.31
C PHE A 398 5.58 13.60 1.02
N ASP A 399 5.40 14.32 -0.09
CA ASP A 399 5.39 13.70 -1.41
C ASP A 399 6.79 13.18 -1.75
N LEU A 400 7.03 11.89 -1.50
CA LEU A 400 8.35 11.29 -1.71
C LEU A 400 8.77 11.29 -3.18
N LEU A 401 7.82 11.37 -4.12
CA LEU A 401 8.15 11.50 -5.53
C LEU A 401 8.91 12.81 -5.74
N ASP A 402 8.37 13.92 -5.24
CA ASP A 402 9.01 15.23 -5.35
C ASP A 402 10.37 15.28 -4.65
N MET A 403 10.44 14.75 -3.41
CA MET A 403 11.70 14.66 -2.65
C MET A 403 12.81 13.87 -3.38
N SER A 404 12.44 12.96 -4.29
CA SER A 404 13.39 12.07 -4.95
C SER A 404 13.84 12.53 -6.34
N LYS A 405 13.13 13.46 -6.99
CA LYS A 405 13.33 13.81 -8.41
C LYS A 405 14.78 14.16 -8.76
N ASP A 406 15.46 14.90 -7.89
CA ASP A 406 16.86 15.33 -8.09
C ASP A 406 17.90 14.37 -7.46
N ARG A 407 17.46 13.18 -7.05
CA ARG A 407 18.28 12.17 -6.35
C ARG A 407 18.39 10.86 -7.11
N GLY A 408 18.31 10.90 -8.44
CA GLY A 408 18.48 9.70 -9.28
C GLY A 408 19.83 8.98 -9.12
N ARG A 409 20.90 9.72 -8.77
CA ARG A 409 22.20 9.15 -8.40
C ARG A 409 22.18 8.29 -7.13
N TRP A 410 21.17 8.45 -6.27
CA TRP A 410 20.93 7.60 -5.11
C TRP A 410 20.07 6.39 -5.46
N SER A 411 19.79 6.15 -6.75
CA SER A 411 19.14 4.93 -7.20
C SER A 411 20.18 3.88 -7.55
N LYS A 412 20.01 2.67 -6.98
CA LYS A 412 20.89 1.52 -7.20
C LYS A 412 20.66 0.86 -8.56
N ASP A 413 19.41 0.82 -9.01
CA ASP A 413 18.98 0.07 -10.21
C ASP A 413 17.79 0.69 -10.96
N GLY A 414 17.45 1.94 -10.64
CA GLY A 414 16.28 2.65 -11.19
C GLY A 414 14.96 2.33 -10.50
N VAL A 415 14.88 1.29 -9.65
CA VAL A 415 13.69 0.96 -8.80
C VAL A 415 13.99 1.23 -7.33
N HIS A 416 15.10 0.71 -6.86
CA HIS A 416 15.50 0.76 -5.47
C HIS A 416 16.49 1.91 -5.26
N MET A 417 16.30 2.64 -4.17
CA MET A 417 17.29 3.62 -3.71
C MET A 417 18.46 2.95 -2.98
N GLU A 418 19.50 3.72 -2.72
CA GLU A 418 20.61 3.39 -1.84
C GLU A 418 20.20 3.47 -0.37
N ALA A 419 20.95 2.80 0.51
CA ALA A 419 20.65 2.76 1.95
C ALA A 419 20.53 4.17 2.58
N LEU A 420 21.32 5.13 2.08
CA LEU A 420 21.29 6.52 2.55
C LEU A 420 19.90 7.15 2.40
N TRP A 421 19.20 6.92 1.28
CA TRP A 421 17.86 7.46 1.05
C TRP A 421 16.87 6.97 2.12
N TYR A 422 16.78 5.65 2.31
CA TYR A 422 15.85 5.07 3.29
C TYR A 422 16.13 5.57 4.71
N SER A 423 17.41 5.77 5.04
CA SER A 423 17.83 6.36 6.31
C SER A 423 17.37 7.79 6.50
N LYS A 424 17.51 8.63 5.48
CA LYS A 424 17.04 10.02 5.57
C LYS A 424 15.52 10.08 5.71
N ILE A 425 14.78 9.30 4.93
CA ILE A 425 13.32 9.32 4.98
C ILE A 425 12.78 8.79 6.32
N ILE A 426 13.30 7.68 6.86
CA ILE A 426 12.86 7.17 8.17
C ILE A 426 13.17 8.15 9.30
N ARG A 427 14.33 8.81 9.26
CA ARG A 427 14.67 9.83 10.26
C ARG A 427 13.74 11.04 10.17
N THR A 428 13.45 11.50 8.96
CA THR A 428 12.47 12.57 8.76
C THR A 428 11.09 12.14 9.27
N PHE A 429 10.66 10.92 8.96
CA PHE A 429 9.39 10.37 9.47
C PHE A 429 9.33 10.42 10.99
N TRP A 430 10.34 9.88 11.67
CA TRP A 430 10.39 9.88 13.13
C TRP A 430 10.48 11.29 13.73
N GLU A 431 11.21 12.20 13.07
CA GLU A 431 11.24 13.60 13.51
C GLU A 431 9.84 14.22 13.47
N VAL A 432 9.12 14.10 12.35
CA VAL A 432 7.76 14.64 12.19
C VAL A 432 6.79 13.97 13.17
N PHE A 433 6.84 12.64 13.30
CA PHE A 433 6.02 11.88 14.26
C PHE A 433 6.26 12.38 15.68
N CYS A 434 7.51 12.46 16.11
CA CYS A 434 7.85 12.86 17.47
C CYS A 434 7.60 14.34 17.74
N ASN A 435 7.78 15.22 16.76
CA ASN A 435 7.34 16.60 16.88
C ASN A 435 5.82 16.67 17.11
N SER A 436 5.03 15.86 16.41
CA SER A 436 3.57 15.79 16.57
C SER A 436 3.18 15.28 17.97
N VAL A 437 3.82 14.19 18.45
CA VAL A 437 3.64 13.68 19.81
C VAL A 437 3.95 14.73 20.86
N LEU A 438 5.11 15.37 20.74
CA LEU A 438 5.62 16.27 21.79
C LEU A 438 4.85 17.59 21.84
N SER A 439 4.28 18.03 20.72
CA SER A 439 3.41 19.21 20.63
C SER A 439 1.92 18.93 20.86
N ASN A 440 1.51 17.67 21.04
CA ASN A 440 0.10 17.24 21.11
C ASN A 440 -0.69 17.57 19.83
N ASP A 441 -0.07 17.40 18.67
CA ASP A 441 -0.60 17.81 17.35
C ASP A 441 -1.04 16.59 16.50
N PHE A 442 -1.84 15.68 17.09
CA PHE A 442 -2.46 14.54 16.39
C PHE A 442 -3.94 14.74 16.15
#